data_AF-A0A336NHG5-F1
#
_entry.id   AF-A0A336NHG5-F1
#
_cell.length_a   1.000
_cell.length_b   1.000
_cell.length_c   1.000
_cell.angle_alpha   90.00
_cell.angle_beta   90.00
_cell.angle_gamma   90.00
#
_symmetry.space_group_name_H-M   'P 1'
#
loop_
_entity.id
_entity.type
_entity.pdbx_description
1 polymer ?
#
loop_
_entity_poly.entity_id
_entity_poly.type
_entity_poly.pdbx_seq_one_letter_code
_entity_poly.pdbx_strand_id
1 'polypeptide(L)'
;MLCEGLAWALWTRCPAHDDRLPSLSLANGHDGRLLLYYYAGCSFREIIQTLIRIGLLGKQAFFDKAYDQTLSFSKQFCADLKRAKQKAERAKAIWQQSKPIENTLAETYLRMRGITCDLPADLRFYDKCSHPSGVTLPALVALVQGAWLLCYL
;
A
#
# COMPACT_ATOMS: atom_id res chain seq x y z
N MET A 1 5.26 -30.15 9.43
CA MET A 1 6.46 -29.66 8.73
C MET A 1 6.26 -28.16 8.56
N LEU A 2 7.08 -27.38 9.25
CA LEU A 2 6.88 -25.95 9.52
C LEU A 2 7.13 -25.12 8.25
N CYS A 3 6.15 -24.31 7.84
CA CYS A 3 6.40 -23.21 6.92
C CYS A 3 6.96 -22.03 7.72
N GLU A 4 8.29 -21.97 7.82
CA GLU A 4 9.01 -20.78 8.24
C GLU A 4 8.98 -19.75 7.10
N GLY A 5 8.60 -18.50 7.39
CA GLY A 5 8.99 -17.38 6.52
C GLY A 5 7.94 -16.37 6.03
N LEU A 6 6.69 -16.36 6.52
CA LEU A 6 5.75 -15.29 6.15
C LEU A 6 5.31 -14.50 7.39
N ALA A 7 5.93 -13.33 7.56
CA ALA A 7 5.53 -12.31 8.50
C ALA A 7 4.12 -11.80 8.14
N TRP A 8 3.09 -12.42 8.72
CA TRP A 8 1.73 -11.91 8.64
C TRP A 8 1.66 -10.60 9.41
N ALA A 9 1.23 -9.53 8.75
CA ALA A 9 0.94 -8.26 9.39
C ALA A 9 -0.58 -8.14 9.59
N LEU A 10 -1.05 -8.21 10.83
CA LEU A 10 -2.47 -7.96 11.15
C LEU A 10 -2.74 -6.46 11.21
N TRP A 11 -3.73 -6.02 10.43
CA TRP A 11 -4.23 -4.65 10.45
C TRP A 11 -5.39 -4.54 11.42
N THR A 12 -5.25 -3.68 12.42
CA THR A 12 -6.25 -3.46 13.46
C THR A 12 -6.43 -1.97 13.78
N ARG A 13 -7.51 -1.65 14.48
CA ARG A 13 -7.74 -0.31 15.03
C ARG A 13 -6.76 -0.04 16.16
N CYS A 14 -6.30 1.19 16.27
CA CYS A 14 -5.41 1.56 17.36
C CYS A 14 -6.15 1.61 18.69
N PRO A 15 -5.62 0.95 19.74
CA PRO A 15 -6.28 0.94 21.04
C PRO A 15 -6.10 2.27 21.80
N ALA A 16 -5.12 3.12 21.42
CA ALA A 16 -4.76 4.32 22.16
C ALA A 16 -5.74 5.50 21.97
N HIS A 17 -6.68 5.42 21.03
CA HIS A 17 -7.74 6.40 20.82
C HIS A 17 -8.93 5.76 20.09
N ASP A 18 -10.05 6.50 19.96
CA ASP A 18 -11.22 6.03 19.20
C ASP A 18 -10.94 6.03 17.69
N ASP A 19 -10.35 4.93 17.23
CA ASP A 19 -9.95 4.75 15.85
C ASP A 19 -11.07 4.12 15.01
N ARG A 20 -11.48 4.80 13.94
CA ARG A 20 -12.59 4.36 13.08
C ARG A 20 -12.13 3.46 11.93
N LEU A 21 -10.85 3.49 11.56
CA LEU A 21 -10.27 2.72 10.46
C LEU A 21 -9.04 1.96 10.92
N PRO A 22 -8.77 0.73 10.43
CA PRO A 22 -7.56 0.00 10.82
C PRO A 22 -6.30 0.82 10.48
N SER A 23 -5.55 1.21 11.51
CA SER A 23 -4.37 2.06 11.35
C SER A 23 -3.17 1.61 12.19
N LEU A 24 -3.29 0.45 12.87
CA LEU A 24 -2.21 -0.25 13.55
C LEU A 24 -1.88 -1.56 12.82
N SER A 25 -0.60 -1.78 12.53
CA SER A 25 -0.08 -3.03 11.99
C SER A 25 0.75 -3.76 13.05
N LEU A 26 0.49 -5.06 13.20
CA LEU A 26 1.17 -5.97 14.13
C LEU A 26 1.79 -7.13 13.37
N ALA A 27 3.08 -7.41 13.59
CA ALA A 27 3.76 -8.57 13.00
C ALA A 27 4.73 -9.19 14.00
N ASN A 28 4.94 -10.51 13.91
CA ASN A 28 6.02 -11.16 14.64
C ASN A 28 7.33 -11.02 13.86
N GLY A 29 8.35 -10.47 14.52
CA GLY A 29 9.73 -10.49 14.05
C GLY A 29 10.33 -11.89 14.14
N HIS A 30 11.33 -12.15 13.29
CA HIS A 30 12.00 -13.45 13.21
C HIS A 30 12.79 -13.82 14.47
N ASP A 31 13.04 -12.86 15.36
CA ASP A 31 13.73 -13.00 16.64
C ASP A 31 12.77 -13.09 17.84
N GLY A 32 11.47 -13.31 17.58
CA GLY A 32 10.44 -13.40 18.61
C GLY A 32 9.96 -12.05 19.15
N ARG A 33 10.41 -10.92 18.58
CA ARG A 33 9.93 -9.58 18.96
C ARG A 33 8.64 -9.22 18.25
N LEU A 34 7.76 -8.47 18.91
CA LEU A 34 6.57 -7.92 18.28
C LEU A 34 6.92 -6.60 17.55
N LEU A 35 6.65 -6.55 16.25
CA LEU A 35 6.74 -5.35 15.43
C LEU A 35 5.39 -4.64 15.43
N LEU A 36 5.41 -3.38 15.87
CA LEU A 36 4.25 -2.50 15.94
C LEU A 36 4.47 -1.30 15.05
N TYR A 37 3.45 -0.97 14.27
CA TYR A 37 3.55 0.16 13.36
C TYR A 37 2.23 0.92 13.22
N TYR A 38 2.26 2.25 13.38
CA TYR A 38 1.05 3.08 13.47
C TYR A 38 0.97 4.19 12.43
N TYR A 39 -0.18 4.31 11.77
CA TYR A 39 -0.41 5.21 10.63
C TYR A 39 -1.14 6.51 10.96
N ALA A 40 -1.74 6.67 12.15
CA ALA A 40 -2.62 7.80 12.47
C ALA A 40 -2.11 8.75 13.58
N GLY A 41 -0.80 8.71 13.92
CA GLY A 41 -0.13 9.78 14.70
C GLY A 41 0.01 9.65 16.24
N CYS A 42 -0.31 8.52 16.85
CA CYS A 42 -0.10 8.19 18.25
C CYS A 42 1.36 7.80 18.40
N SER A 43 1.94 8.17 19.54
CA SER A 43 3.28 7.72 19.85
C SER A 43 3.29 6.21 20.13
N PHE A 44 4.38 5.55 19.76
CA PHE A 44 4.60 4.14 20.09
C PHE A 44 4.44 3.87 21.58
N ARG A 45 4.89 4.81 22.44
CA ARG A 45 4.76 4.72 23.90
C ARG A 45 3.30 4.64 24.33
N GLU A 46 2.42 5.45 23.78
CA GLU A 46 0.98 5.42 24.09
C GLU A 46 0.35 4.09 23.68
N ILE A 47 0.72 3.57 22.51
CA ILE A 47 0.23 2.28 22.02
C ILE A 47 0.68 1.15 22.96
N ILE A 48 1.97 1.10 23.31
CA ILE A 48 2.52 0.12 24.25
C ILE A 48 1.85 0.21 25.62
N GLN A 49 1.74 1.41 26.19
CA GLN A 49 1.10 1.61 27.49
C GLN A 49 -0.35 1.14 27.47
N THR A 50 -1.06 1.40 26.37
CA THR A 50 -2.42 0.95 26.21
C THR A 50 -2.50 -0.57 26.09
N LEU A 51 -1.62 -1.20 25.30
CA LEU A 51 -1.54 -2.66 25.17
C LEU A 51 -1.24 -3.36 26.50
N ILE A 52 -0.37 -2.76 27.34
CA ILE A 52 -0.12 -3.23 28.71
C ILE A 52 -1.37 -3.07 29.57
N ARG A 53 -2.07 -1.93 29.48
CA ARG A 53 -3.28 -1.65 30.25
C ARG A 53 -4.41 -2.63 29.94
N ILE A 54 -4.58 -3.02 28.68
CA ILE A 54 -5.59 -4.00 28.26
C ILE A 54 -5.11 -5.46 28.42
N GLY A 55 -3.90 -5.68 28.95
CA GLY A 55 -3.38 -7.00 29.30
C GLY A 55 -2.84 -7.83 28.13
N LEU A 56 -2.68 -7.24 26.94
CA LEU A 56 -2.10 -7.93 25.78
C LEU A 56 -0.56 -7.96 25.79
N LEU A 57 0.07 -7.10 26.59
CA LEU A 57 1.51 -7.12 26.83
C LEU A 57 1.80 -7.22 28.33
N GLY A 58 2.81 -8.03 28.68
CA GLY A 58 3.30 -8.12 30.04
C GLY A 58 3.90 -6.80 30.52
N LYS A 59 3.78 -6.49 31.82
CA LYS A 59 4.39 -5.30 32.45
C LYS A 59 5.92 -5.26 32.31
N GLN A 60 6.53 -6.41 32.03
CA GLN A 60 7.97 -6.61 31.81
C GLN A 60 8.33 -6.61 30.32
N ALA A 61 7.44 -6.19 29.42
CA ALA A 61 7.78 -6.08 28.00
C ALA A 61 9.03 -5.18 27.86
N PHE A 62 10.16 -5.79 27.50
CA PHE A 62 11.42 -5.10 27.30
C PHE A 62 11.42 -4.51 25.90
N PHE A 63 11.37 -3.18 25.80
CA PHE A 63 11.58 -2.47 24.56
C PHE A 63 13.05 -2.11 24.50
N ASP A 64 13.75 -2.67 23.52
CA ASP A 64 15.19 -2.49 23.38
C ASP A 64 15.51 -1.00 23.26
N LYS A 65 16.52 -0.52 23.98
CA LYS A 65 16.91 0.90 24.00
C LYS A 65 17.41 1.39 22.63
N ALA A 66 17.63 0.46 21.69
CA ALA A 66 17.85 0.69 20.26
C ALA A 66 16.64 1.28 19.50
N TYR A 67 15.53 1.56 20.21
CA TYR A 67 14.34 2.25 19.69
C TYR A 67 14.66 3.57 18.96
N ASP A 68 15.73 4.29 19.33
CA ASP A 68 16.13 5.53 18.64
C ASP A 68 16.53 5.32 17.16
N GLN A 69 17.13 4.17 16.81
CA GLN A 69 17.40 3.82 15.40
C GLN A 69 16.14 3.32 14.68
N THR A 70 15.20 2.72 15.41
CA THR A 70 13.92 2.22 14.88
C THR A 70 12.96 3.37 14.53
N LEU A 71 13.07 4.52 15.19
CA LEU A 71 12.37 5.76 14.82
C LEU A 71 12.68 6.22 13.39
N SER A 72 13.92 6.03 12.92
CA SER A 72 14.31 6.35 11.54
C SER A 72 13.64 5.41 10.53
N PHE A 73 13.66 4.10 10.82
CA PHE A 73 13.01 3.09 9.99
C PHE A 73 11.48 3.24 9.95
N SER A 74 10.86 3.56 11.10
CA SER A 74 9.44 3.86 11.19
C SER A 74 9.06 5.10 10.39
N LYS A 75 9.88 6.17 10.42
CA LYS A 75 9.66 7.38 9.61
C LYS A 75 9.78 7.09 8.12
N GLN A 76 10.77 6.32 7.72
CA GLN A 76 10.96 5.93 6.33
C GLN A 76 9.78 5.10 5.82
N PHE A 77 9.35 4.10 6.58
CA PHE A 77 8.19 3.28 6.23
C PHE A 77 6.87 4.11 6.21
N CYS A 78 6.72 5.10 7.11
CA CYS A 78 5.59 6.07 7.06
C CYS A 78 5.59 6.83 5.75
N ALA A 79 6.75 7.35 5.36
CA ALA A 79 6.93 8.09 4.13
C ALA A 79 6.64 7.19 2.91
N ASP A 80 7.11 5.95 2.93
CA ASP A 80 6.93 5.00 1.83
C ASP A 80 5.47 4.58 1.68
N LEU A 81 4.75 4.26 2.77
CA LEU A 81 3.33 3.94 2.68
C LEU A 81 2.49 5.15 2.30
N LYS A 82 2.79 6.34 2.83
CA LYS A 82 2.12 7.59 2.41
C LYS A 82 2.33 7.85 0.93
N ARG A 83 3.55 7.64 0.43
CA ARG A 83 3.88 7.76 -1.00
C ARG A 83 3.16 6.70 -1.83
N ALA A 84 3.08 5.45 -1.37
CA ALA A 84 2.36 4.38 -2.04
C ALA A 84 0.85 4.69 -2.14
N LYS A 85 0.24 5.15 -1.05
CA LYS A 85 -1.16 5.61 -1.03
C LYS A 85 -1.39 6.77 -2.00
N GLN A 86 -0.54 7.78 -1.97
CA GLN A 86 -0.63 8.92 -2.91
C GLN A 86 -0.49 8.49 -4.36
N LYS A 87 0.41 7.55 -4.66
CA LYS A 87 0.55 6.97 -6.01
C LYS A 87 -0.72 6.21 -6.42
N ALA A 88 -1.29 5.40 -5.53
CA ALA A 88 -2.51 4.65 -5.80
C ALA A 88 -3.70 5.58 -6.09
N GLU A 89 -3.90 6.64 -5.28
CA GLU A 89 -4.96 7.62 -5.50
C GLU A 89 -4.77 8.37 -6.83
N ARG A 90 -3.53 8.74 -7.18
CA ARG A 90 -3.22 9.37 -8.49
C ARG A 90 -3.53 8.43 -9.65
N ALA A 91 -3.12 7.16 -9.57
CA ALA A 91 -3.41 6.17 -10.60
C ALA A 91 -4.93 5.97 -10.77
N LYS A 92 -5.67 5.90 -9.66
CA LYS A 92 -7.14 5.82 -9.67
C LYS A 92 -7.79 7.05 -10.31
N ALA A 93 -7.29 8.25 -10.02
CA ALA A 93 -7.79 9.48 -10.62
C ALA A 93 -7.55 9.50 -12.15
N ILE A 94 -6.36 9.09 -12.60
CA ILE A 94 -6.05 8.96 -14.03
C ILE A 94 -7.01 7.97 -14.69
N TRP A 95 -7.20 6.78 -14.08
CA TRP A 95 -8.12 5.77 -14.58
C TRP A 95 -9.55 6.29 -14.76
N GLN A 96 -10.07 7.00 -13.75
CA GLN A 96 -11.42 7.58 -13.80
C GLN A 96 -11.60 8.64 -14.88
N GLN A 97 -10.55 9.43 -15.15
CA GLN A 97 -10.56 10.47 -16.18
C GLN A 97 -10.27 9.93 -17.59
N SER A 98 -9.82 8.67 -17.70
CA SER A 98 -9.49 8.06 -18.98
C SER A 98 -10.75 7.71 -19.77
N LYS A 99 -10.68 7.82 -21.08
CA LYS A 99 -11.78 7.52 -22.01
C LYS A 99 -11.67 6.06 -22.48
N PRO A 100 -12.77 5.43 -22.94
CA PRO A 100 -12.69 4.16 -23.65
C PRO A 100 -11.64 4.22 -24.77
N ILE A 101 -11.02 3.08 -25.07
CA ILE A 101 -9.94 3.02 -26.07
C ILE A 101 -10.44 3.15 -27.52
N GLU A 102 -11.72 2.84 -27.75
CA GLU A 102 -12.36 2.90 -29.07
C GLU A 102 -12.28 4.29 -29.71
N ASN A 103 -11.96 4.33 -30.99
CA ASN A 103 -11.82 5.54 -31.79
C ASN A 103 -10.76 6.52 -31.25
N THR A 104 -9.69 6.00 -30.63
CA THR A 104 -8.58 6.82 -30.11
C THR A 104 -7.25 6.47 -30.78
N LEU A 105 -6.25 7.36 -30.61
CA LEU A 105 -4.87 7.10 -31.05
C LEU A 105 -4.29 5.82 -30.44
N ALA A 106 -4.73 5.45 -29.23
CA ALA A 106 -4.29 4.22 -28.58
C ALA A 106 -4.83 2.97 -29.29
N GLU A 107 -6.09 2.97 -29.75
CA GLU A 107 -6.60 1.86 -30.56
C GLU A 107 -5.79 1.75 -31.86
N THR A 108 -5.64 2.85 -32.61
CA THR A 108 -4.87 2.85 -33.86
C THR A 108 -3.47 2.30 -33.64
N TYR A 109 -2.81 2.71 -32.55
CA TYR A 109 -1.50 2.21 -32.16
C TYR A 109 -1.50 0.68 -31.94
N LEU A 110 -2.46 0.14 -31.20
CA LEU A 110 -2.55 -1.31 -30.94
C LEU A 110 -2.86 -2.09 -32.23
N ARG A 111 -3.73 -1.58 -33.10
CA ARG A 111 -4.01 -2.21 -34.40
C ARG A 111 -2.77 -2.25 -35.29
N MET A 112 -2.01 -1.16 -35.35
CA MET A 112 -0.73 -1.12 -36.08
C MET A 112 0.32 -2.07 -35.50
N ARG A 113 0.22 -2.40 -34.21
CA ARG A 113 1.06 -3.41 -33.55
C ARG A 113 0.61 -4.86 -33.80
N GLY A 114 -0.43 -5.07 -34.61
CA GLY A 114 -0.95 -6.40 -34.94
C GLY A 114 -1.92 -6.96 -33.89
N ILE A 115 -2.40 -6.15 -32.93
CA ILE A 115 -3.39 -6.59 -31.94
C ILE A 115 -4.77 -6.44 -32.56
N THR A 116 -5.29 -7.53 -33.11
CA THR A 116 -6.57 -7.58 -33.84
C THR A 116 -7.73 -8.13 -33.02
N CYS A 117 -7.47 -8.68 -31.84
CA CYS A 117 -8.54 -9.13 -30.94
C CYS A 117 -9.38 -7.96 -30.40
N ASP A 118 -10.53 -8.28 -29.82
CA ASP A 118 -11.33 -7.29 -29.12
C ASP A 118 -10.53 -6.67 -27.98
N LEU A 119 -10.56 -5.34 -27.90
CA LEU A 119 -9.82 -4.60 -26.89
C LEU A 119 -10.66 -4.56 -25.61
N PRO A 120 -10.13 -5.05 -24.47
CA PRO A 120 -10.89 -5.09 -23.23
C PRO A 120 -11.15 -3.69 -22.68
N ALA A 121 -12.23 -3.53 -21.91
CA ALA A 121 -12.59 -2.28 -21.22
C ALA A 121 -11.54 -1.83 -20.18
N ASP A 122 -10.64 -2.74 -19.80
CA ASP A 122 -9.49 -2.48 -18.93
C ASP A 122 -8.38 -1.67 -19.64
N LEU A 123 -8.42 -1.54 -20.96
CA LEU A 123 -7.57 -0.64 -21.73
C LEU A 123 -8.31 0.66 -22.05
N ARG A 124 -7.69 1.79 -21.74
CA ARG A 124 -8.27 3.13 -21.86
C ARG A 124 -7.25 4.13 -22.39
N PHE A 125 -7.74 5.27 -22.84
CA PHE A 125 -6.93 6.36 -23.38
C PHE A 125 -6.97 7.59 -22.47
N TYR A 126 -5.81 8.18 -22.19
CA TYR A 126 -5.69 9.41 -21.41
C TYR A 126 -4.91 10.47 -22.20
N ASP A 127 -5.53 11.62 -22.47
CA ASP A 127 -4.97 12.67 -23.34
C ASP A 127 -4.08 13.68 -22.61
N LYS A 128 -4.11 13.70 -21.27
CA LYS A 128 -3.49 14.73 -20.43
C LYS A 128 -2.39 14.20 -19.50
N CYS A 129 -1.61 13.20 -19.94
CA CYS A 129 -0.56 12.63 -19.10
C CYS A 129 0.65 13.57 -19.00
N SER A 130 1.00 14.00 -17.79
CA SER A 130 2.22 14.79 -17.57
C SER A 130 3.48 13.94 -17.76
N HIS A 131 4.37 14.37 -18.64
CA HIS A 131 5.64 13.71 -18.92
C HIS A 131 6.81 14.39 -18.17
N PRO A 132 7.86 13.67 -17.74
CA PRO A 132 9.03 14.25 -17.07
C PRO A 132 9.73 15.38 -17.83
N SER A 133 9.57 15.46 -19.16
CA SER A 133 10.09 16.57 -19.97
C SER A 133 9.26 17.86 -19.87
N GLY A 134 8.24 17.90 -19.01
CA GLY A 134 7.39 19.08 -18.79
C GLY A 134 6.26 19.27 -19.81
N VAL A 135 6.16 18.39 -20.80
CA VAL A 135 5.07 18.41 -21.79
C VAL A 135 3.97 17.41 -21.40
N THR A 136 2.78 17.64 -21.94
CA THR A 136 1.63 16.74 -21.77
C THR A 136 1.51 15.85 -23.01
N LEU A 137 1.46 14.54 -22.82
CA LEU A 137 1.38 13.56 -23.89
C LEU A 137 0.16 12.65 -23.72
N PRO A 138 -0.39 12.12 -24.83
CA PRO A 138 -1.36 11.05 -24.77
C PRO A 138 -0.71 9.76 -24.24
N ALA A 139 -1.46 8.99 -23.46
CA ALA A 139 -1.02 7.75 -22.86
C ALA A 139 -2.09 6.66 -23.00
N LEU A 140 -1.63 5.44 -23.26
CA LEU A 140 -2.40 4.22 -23.07
C LEU A 140 -2.39 3.86 -21.58
N VAL A 141 -3.56 3.61 -21.00
CA VAL A 141 -3.74 3.26 -19.58
C VAL A 141 -4.36 1.88 -19.50
N ALA A 142 -3.76 1.01 -18.69
CA ALA A 142 -4.26 -0.33 -18.43
C ALA A 142 -4.61 -0.49 -16.94
N LEU A 143 -5.78 -1.06 -16.64
CA LEU A 143 -6.15 -1.44 -15.29
C LEU A 143 -5.50 -2.77 -14.94
N VAL A 144 -4.70 -2.78 -13.87
CA VAL A 144 -4.12 -4.01 -13.32
C VAL A 144 -4.98 -4.45 -12.13
N GLN A 145 -5.70 -5.56 -12.31
CA GLN A 145 -6.44 -6.25 -11.27
C GLN A 145 -5.71 -7.56 -10.92
N GLY A 146 -5.78 -8.01 -9.67
CA GLY A 146 -5.25 -9.33 -9.31
C GLY A 146 -3.93 -9.36 -8.54
N ALA A 147 -3.58 -8.33 -7.77
CA ALA A 147 -2.57 -8.47 -6.71
C ALA A 147 -3.08 -9.28 -5.49
N TRP A 148 -4.05 -10.18 -5.70
CA TRP A 148 -4.45 -11.19 -4.74
C TRP A 148 -3.61 -12.42 -5.08
N LEU A 149 -2.62 -12.72 -4.24
CA LEU A 149 -1.93 -14.01 -4.26
C LEU A 149 -3.00 -15.11 -4.44
N LEU A 150 -2.88 -15.86 -5.53
CA LEU A 150 -3.62 -17.09 -5.76
C LEU A 150 -3.24 -18.07 -4.64
N CYS A 151 -3.94 -18.00 -3.51
CA CYS A 151 -4.05 -19.11 -2.57
C CYS A 151 -5.29 -19.92 -3.00
N TYR A 152 -5.15 -20.67 -4.08
CA TYR A 152 -5.95 -21.86 -4.31
C TYR A 152 -4.99 -23.05 -4.33
N LEU A 153 -5.34 -24.03 -3.46
CA LEU A 153 -4.71 -25.32 -3.18
C LEU A 153 -3.60 -25.32 -2.12
#